data_AF-A0AAJ3HQD2-F1
#
_entry.id   AF-A0AAJ3HQD2-F1
#
_cell.length_a   1.000
_cell.length_b   1.000
_cell.length_c   1.000
_cell.angle_alpha   90.00
_cell.angle_beta   90.00
_cell.angle_gamma   90.00
#
_symmetry.space_group_name_H-M   'P 1'
#
loop_
_entity.id
_entity.type
_entity.pdbx_description
1 polymer ?
#
loop_
_entity_poly.entity_id
_entity_poly.type
_entity_poly.pdbx_seq_one_letter_code
_entity_poly.pdbx_strand_id
1 'polypeptide(L)' 'MTILHSTAIADLPKPDINTGVMLPMFLFRFWTKTEHPEKKEVMATSAEQAKELLGGNVVFSAQFPCEA' A
#
# COMPACT_ATOMS: atom_id res chain seq x y z
N MET A 1 6.91 -31.69 0.46
CA MET A 1 7.78 -30.51 0.29
C MET A 1 6.97 -29.50 -0.51
N THR A 2 6.27 -28.61 0.19
CA THR A 2 5.30 -27.70 -0.42
C THR A 2 6.04 -26.41 -0.76
N ILE A 3 6.35 -26.22 -2.04
CA ILE A 3 7.01 -25.01 -2.53
C ILE A 3 5.96 -23.91 -2.52
N LEU A 4 6.04 -23.03 -1.51
CA LEU A 4 5.26 -21.79 -1.48
C LEU A 4 5.82 -20.88 -2.57
N HIS A 5 5.07 -20.70 -3.66
CA HIS A 5 5.33 -19.66 -4.64
C HIS A 5 5.09 -18.30 -3.97
N SER A 6 6.15 -17.73 -3.40
CA SER A 6 6.15 -16.36 -2.92
C SER A 6 6.22 -15.45 -4.14
N THR A 7 5.07 -15.03 -4.66
CA THR A 7 4.97 -13.88 -5.57
C THR A 7 5.15 -12.60 -4.76
N ALA A 8 6.36 -12.39 -4.22
CA ALA A 8 6.77 -11.10 -3.73
C ALA A 8 7.10 -10.24 -4.95
N ILE A 9 6.08 -9.58 -5.50
CA ILE A 9 6.27 -8.52 -6.48
C ILE A 9 6.84 -7.34 -5.70
N ALA A 10 8.17 -7.23 -5.68
CA ALA A 10 8.87 -6.03 -5.24
C ALA A 10 8.78 -4.96 -6.34
N ASP A 11 7.56 -4.52 -6.67
CA ASP A 11 7.35 -3.28 -7.43
C ASP A 11 7.56 -2.13 -6.44
N LEU A 12 8.81 -1.96 -6.00
CA LEU A 12 9.22 -0.76 -5.31
C LEU A 12 9.07 0.39 -6.32
N PRO A 13 8.20 1.39 -6.08
CA PRO A 13 8.18 2.58 -6.92
C PRO A 13 9.57 3.22 -6.84
N LYS A 14 10.22 3.36 -8.01
CA LYS A 14 11.50 4.04 -8.16
C LYS A 14 11.46 5.36 -7.39
N PRO A 15 12.46 5.66 -6.54
CA PRO A 15 12.53 6.97 -5.90
C PRO A 15 12.54 8.03 -7.00
N ASP A 16 11.64 9.01 -6.91
CA ASP A 16 11.53 10.08 -7.89
C ASP A 16 12.76 10.99 -7.74
N ILE A 17 13.76 10.75 -8.61
CA ILE A 17 15.09 11.37 -8.57
C ILE A 17 15.01 12.90 -8.71
N ASN A 18 13.89 13.47 -9.17
CA ASN A 18 13.77 14.90 -9.42
C ASN A 18 13.73 15.78 -8.17
N THR A 19 13.47 15.24 -6.98
CA THR A 19 13.25 16.09 -5.78
C THR A 19 14.31 15.94 -4.70
N GLY A 20 15.21 14.96 -4.76
CA GLY A 20 16.25 14.75 -3.72
C GLY A 20 15.72 14.44 -2.30
N VAL A 21 14.40 14.46 -2.10
CA VAL A 21 13.71 14.16 -0.85
C VAL A 21 13.15 12.75 -0.97
N MET A 22 13.78 11.81 -0.28
CA MET A 22 13.23 10.46 -0.10
C MET A 22 12.09 10.54 0.91
N LEU A 23 10.85 10.54 0.43
CA LEU A 23 9.69 10.47 1.31
C LEU A 23 9.54 9.04 1.86
N PRO A 24 9.26 8.89 3.17
CA PRO A 24 9.01 7.57 3.74
C PRO A 24 7.79 6.94 3.08
N MET A 25 7.93 5.68 2.65
CA MET A 25 6.82 4.88 2.15
C MET A 25 6.25 4.02 3.26
N PHE A 26 4.93 3.83 3.19
CA PHE A 26 4.19 3.00 4.12
C PHE A 26 3.24 2.10 3.34
N LEU A 27 3.07 0.89 3.85
CA LEU A 27 2.00 0.00 3.43
C LEU A 27 0.75 0.34 4.23
N PHE A 28 -0.27 0.84 3.56
CA PHE A 28 -1.57 1.10 4.15
C PHE A 28 -2.54 -0.04 3.85
N ARG A 29 -3.23 -0.52 4.88
CA ARG A 29 -4.27 -1.54 4.78
C ARG A 29 -5.64 -0.91 5.01
N PHE A 30 -6.57 -1.28 4.14
CA PHE A 30 -7.96 -0.85 4.18
C PHE A 30 -8.93 -2.01 3.99
N TRP A 31 -10.20 -1.77 4.34
CA TRP A 31 -11.34 -2.62 4.02
C TRP A 31 -12.32 -1.86 3.11
N THR A 32 -12.85 -2.51 2.07
CA THR A 32 -13.92 -1.92 1.26
C THR A 32 -15.24 -1.91 2.04
N LYS A 33 -16.04 -0.84 1.87
CA LYS A 33 -17.40 -0.77 2.43
C LYS A 33 -18.42 -1.29 1.41
N THR A 34 -18.30 -2.57 1.08
CA THR A 34 -19.20 -3.29 0.16
C THR A 34 -19.92 -4.39 0.92
N GLU A 35 -21.00 -4.94 0.34
CA GLU A 35 -21.74 -6.09 0.92
C GLU A 35 -20.81 -7.28 1.22
N HIS A 36 -19.76 -7.42 0.42
CA HIS A 36 -18.62 -8.30 0.68
C HIS A 36 -17.36 -7.47 0.89
N PRO A 37 -16.94 -7.22 2.15
CA PRO A 37 -15.76 -6.40 2.43
C PRO A 37 -14.48 -7.13 2.01
N GLU A 38 -13.67 -6.47 1.18
CA GLU A 38 -12.39 -6.95 0.71
C GLU A 38 -11.24 -6.20 1.40
N LYS A 39 -10.16 -6.93 1.72
CA LYS A 39 -8.92 -6.31 2.19
C LYS A 39 -8.20 -5.71 0.98
N LYS A 40 -7.87 -4.42 1.04
CA LYS A 40 -7.01 -3.75 0.06
C LYS A 40 -5.76 -3.23 0.74
N GLU A 41 -4.63 -3.36 0.07
CA GLU A 41 -3.34 -2.89 0.56
C GLU A 41 -2.70 -2.03 -0.54
N VAL A 42 -2.14 -0.89 -0.15
CA VAL A 42 -1.52 0.06 -1.08
C VAL A 42 -0.31 0.70 -0.44
N MET A 43 0.76 0.87 -1.23
CA MET A 43 1.92 1.64 -0.81
C MET A 43 1.70 3.11 -1.14
N ALA A 44 1.88 3.97 -0.15
CA ALA A 44 1.75 5.42 -0.32
C ALA A 44 2.67 6.15 0.66
N THR A 45 2.84 7.45 0.45
CA THR A 45 3.55 8.32 1.39
C THR A 45 2.63 8.88 2.47
N SER A 46 1.31 8.84 2.25
CA SER A 46 0.28 9.31 3.19
C SER A 46 -1.02 8.51 3.07
N ALA A 47 -1.86 8.58 4.11
CA ALA A 47 -3.17 7.93 4.12
C ALA A 47 -4.14 8.57 3.13
N GLU A 48 -4.00 9.87 2.87
CA GLU A 48 -4.75 10.66 1.89
C GLU A 48 -4.47 10.13 0.49
N GLN A 49 -3.19 10.05 0.12
CA GLN A 49 -2.76 9.49 -1.17
C GLN A 49 -3.23 8.03 -1.30
N ALA A 50 -3.13 7.23 -0.23
CA ALA A 50 -3.60 5.86 -0.21
C ALA A 50 -5.11 5.74 -0.48
N LYS A 51 -5.93 6.64 0.09
CA LYS A 51 -7.38 6.69 -0.14
C LYS A 51 -7.71 7.13 -1.58
N GLU A 52 -6.97 8.09 -2.12
CA GLU A 52 -7.13 8.53 -3.51
C GLU A 52 -6.83 7.40 -4.50
N LEU A 53 -5.77 6.63 -4.27
CA LEU A 53 -5.38 5.49 -5.11
C LEU A 53 -6.41 4.35 -5.08
N LEU A 54 -7.06 4.10 -3.94
CA LEU A 54 -8.03 3.02 -3.78
C LEU A 54 -9.46 3.37 -4.23
N GLY A 55 -9.75 4.66 -4.42
CA GLY A 55 -11.10 5.14 -4.69
C GLY A 55 -11.97 5.18 -3.43
N GLY A 56 -12.75 6.24 -3.29
CA GLY A 56 -13.48 6.59 -2.08
C GLY A 56 -14.64 5.66 -1.74
N ASN A 57 -14.34 4.47 -1.22
CA ASN A 57 -15.26 3.70 -0.37
C ASN A 57 -14.52 2.68 0.51
N VAL A 58 -13.44 3.13 1.17
CA VAL A 58 -12.56 2.29 1.98
C VAL A 58 -12.46 2.78 3.43
N VAL A 59 -12.30 1.86 4.38
CA VAL A 59 -12.07 2.11 5.81
C VAL A 59 -10.61 1.83 6.11
N PHE A 60 -9.93 2.80 6.72
CA PHE A 60 -8.55 2.60 7.17
C PHE A 60 -8.49 1.53 8.26
N SER A 61 -7.57 0.57 8.11
CA SER A 61 -7.38 -0.52 9.06
C SER A 61 -6.05 -0.45 9.78
N ALA A 62 -4.95 -0.25 9.06
CA ALA A 62 -3.60 -0.23 9.64
C ALA A 62 -2.60 0.45 8.69
N GLN A 63 -1.49 0.92 9.27
CA GLN A 63 -0.34 1.45 8.56
C GLN A 63 0.90 0.70 9.03
N PHE A 64 1.74 0.27 8.09
CA PHE A 64 3.00 -0.41 8.37
C PHE A 64 4.15 0.39 7.73
N PRO A 65 5.27 0.60 8.43
CA PRO A 65 6.47 1.13 7.80
C PRO A 65 6.94 0.16 6.71
N CYS A 66 7.26 0.68 5.52
CA CYS A 66 8.05 -0.10 4.57
C CYS A 66 9.49 -0.07 5.08
N GLU A 67 9.93 -1.17 5.70
CA GLU A 67 11.35 -1.36 5.97
C GLU A 67 12.08 -1.56 4.62
N ALA A 68 13.19 -0.85 4.45
CA ALA A 68 14.06 -0.92 3.27
C ALA A 68 14.98 -2.15 3.31
#